data_AF-R7C8F1-F1
#
_entry.id   AF-R7C8F1-F1
#
_cell.length_a   1.000
_cell.length_b   1.000
_cell.length_c   1.000
_cell.angle_alpha   90.00
_cell.angle_beta   90.00
_cell.angle_gamma   90.00
#
_symmetry.space_group_name_H-M   'P 1'
#
loop_
_entity.id
_entity.type
_entity.pdbx_description
1 polymer ?
#
loop_
_entity_poly.entity_id
_entity_poly.type
_entity_poly.pdbx_seq_one_letter_code
_entity_poly.pdbx_strand_id
1 'polypeptide(L)'
;MGQNLDYLSTNQPTDEYTHKLQHRVLEMRDDKEWRENYMTWEMKLDERYETGHKAGREEELCRLIKKKLEKGKNIAQIADECEETEERILELMEKMEKTSYNE
;
A
#
# COMPACT_ATOMS: atom_id res chain seq x y z
N MET A 1 0.90 20.94 -45.35
CA MET A 1 -0.06 20.89 -44.22
C MET A 1 0.29 19.67 -43.40
N GLY A 2 0.27 19.79 -42.06
CA GLY A 2 0.91 18.83 -41.17
C GLY A 2 0.18 17.48 -41.17
N GLN A 3 0.89 16.41 -41.51
CA GLN A 3 0.37 15.05 -41.66
C GLN A 3 -0.34 14.51 -40.40
N ASN A 4 -0.02 15.05 -39.22
CA ASN A 4 -0.69 14.75 -37.96
C ASN A 4 -2.13 15.33 -37.89
N LEU A 5 -2.37 16.49 -38.51
CA LEU A 5 -3.72 17.10 -38.59
C LEU A 5 -4.66 16.26 -39.46
N ASP A 6 -4.16 15.66 -40.53
CA ASP A 6 -4.96 14.81 -41.41
C ASP A 6 -5.39 13.52 -40.69
N TYR A 7 -4.52 12.91 -39.91
CA TYR A 7 -4.86 11.77 -39.04
C TYR A 7 -5.92 12.13 -37.98
N LEU A 8 -5.78 13.29 -37.30
CA LEU A 8 -6.76 13.74 -36.31
C LEU A 8 -8.14 14.04 -36.93
N SER A 9 -8.18 14.38 -38.22
CA SER A 9 -9.44 14.67 -38.93
C SER A 9 -10.12 13.43 -39.53
N THR A 10 -9.35 12.41 -39.94
CA THR A 10 -9.86 11.23 -40.65
C THR A 10 -9.86 9.95 -39.83
N ASN A 11 -9.12 9.91 -38.71
CA ASN A 11 -8.82 8.71 -37.91
C ASN A 11 -8.25 7.53 -38.74
N GLN A 12 -7.71 7.81 -39.91
CA GLN A 12 -7.08 6.82 -40.77
C GLN A 12 -5.57 7.11 -40.83
N PRO A 13 -4.72 6.12 -40.53
CA PRO A 13 -3.28 6.28 -40.58
C PRO A 13 -2.87 6.43 -42.05
N THR A 14 -2.30 7.57 -42.39
CA THR A 14 -1.89 7.92 -43.75
C THR A 14 -0.39 7.76 -43.99
N ASP A 15 0.40 7.56 -42.92
CA ASP A 15 1.85 7.39 -42.98
C ASP A 15 2.33 6.27 -42.03
N GLU A 16 3.57 5.81 -42.23
CA GLU A 16 4.18 4.74 -41.42
C GLU A 16 4.25 5.09 -39.92
N TYR A 17 4.52 6.34 -39.57
CA TYR A 17 4.54 6.81 -38.19
C TYR A 17 3.15 6.73 -37.54
N THR A 18 2.12 7.24 -38.21
CA THR A 18 0.73 7.18 -37.73
C THR A 18 0.20 5.73 -37.65
N HIS A 19 0.61 4.84 -38.57
CA HIS A 19 0.33 3.40 -38.47
C HIS A 19 0.95 2.76 -37.23
N LYS A 20 2.24 3.01 -36.96
CA LYS A 20 2.94 2.49 -35.78
C LYS A 20 2.32 3.02 -34.48
N LEU A 21 1.94 4.30 -34.48
CA LEU A 21 1.29 4.93 -33.34
C LEU A 21 -0.07 4.30 -33.06
N GLN A 22 -0.91 4.16 -34.08
CA GLN A 22 -2.23 3.53 -33.94
C GLN A 22 -2.13 2.08 -33.48
N HIS A 23 -1.18 1.30 -34.02
CA HIS A 23 -0.95 -0.08 -33.58
C HIS A 23 -0.59 -0.15 -32.09
N ARG A 24 0.35 0.68 -31.63
CA ARG A 24 0.76 0.74 -30.22
C ARG A 24 -0.38 1.16 -29.29
N VAL A 25 -1.18 2.14 -29.72
CA VAL A 25 -2.37 2.57 -28.97
C VAL A 25 -3.39 1.45 -28.86
N LEU A 26 -3.62 0.67 -29.92
CA LEU A 26 -4.52 -0.48 -29.90
C LEU A 26 -4.01 -1.60 -28.98
N GLU A 27 -2.72 -1.91 -29.03
CA GLU A 27 -2.10 -2.89 -28.13
C GLU A 27 -2.27 -2.48 -26.66
N MET A 28 -2.00 -1.22 -26.32
CA MET A 28 -2.19 -0.71 -24.95
C MET A 28 -3.66 -0.65 -24.54
N ARG A 29 -4.55 -0.30 -25.47
CA ARG A 29 -5.99 -0.25 -25.21
C ARG A 29 -6.55 -1.63 -24.95
N ASP A 30 -6.06 -2.67 -25.63
CA ASP A 30 -6.58 -4.03 -25.50
C ASP A 30 -5.92 -4.80 -24.34
N ASP A 31 -4.84 -4.26 -23.76
CA ASP A 31 -4.25 -4.73 -22.51
C ASP A 31 -5.23 -4.52 -21.32
N LYS A 32 -5.91 -5.60 -20.94
CA LYS A 32 -6.84 -5.62 -19.81
C LYS A 32 -6.10 -5.63 -18.48
N GLU A 33 -4.98 -6.32 -18.39
CA GLU A 33 -4.20 -6.45 -17.16
C GLU A 33 -3.62 -5.09 -16.76
N TRP A 34 -3.06 -4.33 -17.72
CA TRP A 34 -2.55 -2.99 -17.47
C TRP A 34 -3.66 -2.04 -16.99
N ARG A 35 -4.85 -2.10 -17.62
CA ARG A 35 -5.99 -1.28 -17.21
C ARG A 35 -6.51 -1.65 -15.83
N GLU A 36 -6.69 -2.92 -15.54
CA GLU A 36 -7.13 -3.39 -14.22
C GLU A 36 -6.11 -3.02 -13.14
N ASN A 37 -4.81 -3.17 -13.43
CA ASN A 37 -3.74 -2.78 -12.53
C ASN A 37 -3.72 -1.26 -12.29
N TYR A 38 -3.91 -0.44 -13.33
CA TYR A 38 -3.98 1.01 -13.20
C TYR A 38 -5.20 1.45 -12.38
N MET A 39 -6.39 0.91 -12.70
CA MET A 39 -7.63 1.22 -11.97
C MET A 39 -7.58 0.85 -10.49
N THR A 40 -6.80 -0.18 -10.14
CA THR A 40 -6.62 -0.64 -8.76
C THR A 40 -5.35 -0.10 -8.10
N TRP A 41 -4.54 0.67 -8.81
CA TRP A 41 -3.22 1.08 -8.32
C TRP A 41 -3.31 2.03 -7.12
N GLU A 42 -4.21 3.02 -7.16
CA GLU A 42 -4.45 3.93 -6.04
C GLU A 42 -4.94 3.18 -4.81
N MET A 43 -5.92 2.28 -4.97
CA MET A 43 -6.38 1.42 -3.87
C MET A 43 -5.23 0.57 -3.29
N LYS A 44 -4.41 -0.06 -4.13
CA LYS A 44 -3.24 -0.85 -3.68
C LYS A 44 -2.20 0.02 -2.96
N LEU A 45 -2.04 1.26 -3.37
CA LEU A 45 -1.12 2.21 -2.74
C LEU A 45 -1.64 2.62 -1.37
N ASP A 46 -2.92 2.96 -1.27
CA ASP A 46 -3.60 3.32 -0.02
C ASP A 46 -3.60 2.14 0.97
N GLU A 47 -3.93 0.94 0.50
CA GLU A 47 -3.87 -0.29 1.32
C GLU A 47 -2.47 -0.53 1.88
N ARG A 48 -1.42 -0.35 1.07
CA ARG A 48 -0.03 -0.49 1.53
C ARG A 48 0.34 0.60 2.53
N TYR A 49 -0.08 1.83 2.28
CA TYR A 49 0.18 2.95 3.18
C TYR A 49 -0.50 2.72 4.54
N GLU A 50 -1.78 2.37 4.56
CA GLU A 50 -2.52 2.07 5.78
C GLU A 50 -1.92 0.88 6.53
N THR A 51 -1.57 -0.19 5.81
CA THR A 51 -0.95 -1.39 6.40
C THR A 51 0.38 -1.03 7.04
N GLY A 52 1.24 -0.29 6.34
CA GLY A 52 2.52 0.16 6.87
C GLY A 52 2.37 1.08 8.08
N HIS A 53 1.41 2.00 8.04
CA HIS A 53 1.13 2.89 9.16
C HIS A 53 0.56 2.14 10.38
N LYS A 54 -0.29 1.12 10.17
CA LYS A 54 -0.80 0.25 11.25
C LYS A 54 0.34 -0.57 11.86
N ALA A 55 1.19 -1.18 11.02
CA ALA A 55 2.35 -1.94 11.46
C ALA A 55 3.33 -1.08 12.29
N GLY A 56 3.69 0.12 11.81
CA GLY A 56 4.59 1.02 12.53
C GLY A 56 4.03 1.50 13.88
N ARG A 57 2.72 1.75 13.96
CA ARG A 57 2.07 2.06 15.25
C ARG A 57 2.11 0.88 16.22
N GLU A 58 1.83 -0.32 15.73
CA GLU A 58 1.87 -1.54 16.55
C GLU A 58 3.30 -1.83 17.05
N GLU A 59 4.32 -1.69 16.20
CA GLU A 59 5.73 -1.83 16.59
C GLU A 59 6.15 -0.83 17.67
N GLU A 60 5.77 0.44 17.52
CA GLU A 60 6.08 1.47 18.54
C GLU A 60 5.38 1.17 19.86
N LEU A 61 4.11 0.76 19.83
CA LEU A 61 3.38 0.37 21.03
C LEU A 61 4.03 -0.84 21.73
N CYS A 62 4.43 -1.87 20.98
CA CYS A 62 5.18 -3.02 21.50
C CYS A 62 6.50 -2.57 22.16
N ARG A 63 7.23 -1.62 21.56
CA ARG A 63 8.46 -1.07 22.12
C ARG A 63 8.20 -0.31 23.43
N LEU A 64 7.13 0.47 23.50
CA LEU A 64 6.72 1.19 24.70
C LEU A 64 6.32 0.23 25.83
N ILE A 65 5.56 -0.83 25.52
CA ILE A 65 5.18 -1.87 26.47
C ILE A 65 6.42 -2.52 27.08
N LYS A 66 7.36 -3.01 26.25
CA LYS A 66 8.66 -3.57 26.69
C LYS A 66 9.38 -2.63 27.66
N LYS A 67 9.56 -1.36 27.26
CA LYS A 67 10.27 -0.35 28.05
C LYS A 67 9.57 -0.04 29.39
N LYS A 68 8.24 -0.11 29.44
CA LYS A 68 7.47 0.13 30.68
C LYS A 68 7.48 -1.11 31.59
N LEU A 69 7.44 -2.31 31.02
CA LEU A 69 7.62 -3.57 31.76
C LEU A 69 9.01 -3.65 32.41
N GLU A 70 10.07 -3.27 31.69
CA GLU A 70 11.43 -3.17 32.24
C GLU A 70 11.54 -2.20 33.43
N LYS A 71 10.67 -1.19 33.47
CA LYS A 71 10.57 -0.24 34.59
C LYS A 71 9.70 -0.74 35.74
N GLY A 72 9.16 -1.96 35.65
CA GLY A 72 8.32 -2.58 36.68
C GLY A 72 6.89 -2.06 36.75
N LYS A 73 6.38 -1.43 35.67
CA LYS A 73 4.96 -0.99 35.62
C LYS A 73 4.04 -2.18 35.42
N ASN A 74 2.86 -2.12 36.04
CA ASN A 74 1.83 -3.15 35.84
C ASN A 74 1.01 -2.88 34.56
N ILE A 75 0.23 -3.88 34.13
CA ILE A 75 -0.54 -3.82 32.88
C ILE A 75 -1.55 -2.66 32.89
N ALA A 76 -2.26 -2.42 33.99
CA ALA A 76 -3.23 -1.34 34.11
C ALA A 76 -2.58 0.05 33.92
N GLN A 77 -1.39 0.26 34.49
CA GLN A 77 -0.61 1.49 34.31
C GLN A 77 -0.10 1.65 32.88
N ILE A 78 0.27 0.54 32.24
CA ILE A 78 0.73 0.57 30.84
C ILE A 78 -0.44 0.90 29.91
N ALA A 79 -1.60 0.29 30.14
CA ALA A 79 -2.83 0.55 29.40
C ALA A 79 -3.23 2.02 29.50
N ASP A 80 -3.30 2.57 30.72
CA ASP A 80 -3.61 3.98 30.97
C ASP A 80 -2.59 4.92 30.29
N GLU A 81 -1.29 4.68 30.47
CA GLU A 81 -0.25 5.54 29.88
C GLU A 81 -0.07 5.40 28.37
N CYS A 82 -0.52 4.31 27.77
CA CYS A 82 -0.53 4.11 26.33
C CYS A 82 -1.88 4.49 25.70
N GLU A 83 -2.87 4.91 26.50
CA GLU A 83 -4.25 5.17 26.08
C GLU A 83 -4.88 3.97 25.35
N GLU A 84 -4.58 2.76 25.83
CA GLU A 84 -4.98 1.48 25.26
C GLU A 84 -5.70 0.61 26.30
N THR A 85 -6.37 -0.45 25.85
CA THR A 85 -7.03 -1.40 26.77
C THR A 85 -6.06 -2.43 27.33
N GLU A 86 -6.29 -2.92 28.54
CA GLU A 86 -5.48 -3.99 29.13
C GLU A 86 -5.47 -5.25 28.26
N GLU A 87 -6.62 -5.59 27.65
CA GLU A 87 -6.76 -6.69 26.69
C GLU A 87 -5.82 -6.53 25.49
N ARG A 88 -5.73 -5.31 24.93
CA ARG A 88 -4.86 -5.02 23.79
C ARG A 88 -3.39 -5.11 24.18
N ILE A 89 -3.01 -4.62 25.36
CA ILE A 89 -1.64 -4.73 25.88
C ILE A 89 -1.26 -6.21 26.04
N LEU A 90 -2.14 -7.04 26.61
CA LEU A 90 -1.94 -8.48 26.76
C LEU A 90 -1.80 -9.20 25.41
N GLU A 91 -2.66 -8.89 24.44
CA GLU A 91 -2.58 -9.45 23.07
C GLU A 91 -1.21 -9.16 22.44
N LEU A 92 -0.72 -7.92 22.57
CA LEU A 92 0.58 -7.52 22.03
C LEU A 92 1.73 -8.21 22.75
N MET A 93 1.67 -8.34 24.09
CA MET A 93 2.66 -9.10 24.84
C MET A 93 2.74 -10.56 24.39
N GLU A 94 1.60 -11.22 24.21
CA GLU A 94 1.56 -12.61 23.74
C GLU A 94 2.13 -12.75 22.31
N LYS A 95 1.79 -11.81 21.41
CA LYS A 95 2.38 -11.77 20.06
C LYS A 95 3.89 -11.63 20.12
N MET A 96 4.41 -10.74 20.98
CA MET A 96 5.85 -10.51 21.13
C MET A 96 6.59 -11.74 21.66
N GLU A 97 5.99 -12.51 22.57
CA GLU A 97 6.54 -13.79 23.03
C GLU A 97 6.56 -14.82 21.90
N LYS A 98 5.47 -14.96 21.15
CA LYS A 98 5.37 -15.90 20.01
C LYS A 98 6.38 -15.60 18.90
N THR A 99 6.67 -14.32 18.62
CA THR A 99 7.70 -13.96 17.64
C THR A 99 9.11 -14.33 18.11
N SER A 100 9.39 -14.26 19.41
CA SER A 100 10.70 -14.64 19.97
C SER A 100 10.95 -16.15 20.03
N TYR A 101 9.92 -16.99 19.93
CA TYR A 101 10.03 -18.46 19.95
C TYR A 101 10.20 -19.11 18.56
N ASN A 102 10.07 -18.33 17.48
CA ASN A 102 10.14 -18.83 16.10
C ASN A 102 11.46 -18.46 15.38
N GLU A 103 12.46 -17.97 16.12
CA GLU A 103 13.85 -17.77 15.67
C GLU A 103 14.78 -18.80 16.33
#